data_AF-A0A1H4IW73-F1
#
_entry.id   AF-A0A1H4IW73-F1
#
_cell.length_a   1.000
_cell.length_b   1.000
_cell.length_c   1.000
_cell.angle_alpha   90.00
_cell.angle_beta   90.00
_cell.angle_gamma   90.00
#
_symmetry.space_group_name_H-M   'P 1'
#
loop_
_entity.id
_entity.type
_entity.pdbx_description
1 polymer ?
#
loop_
_entity_poly.entity_id
_entity_poly.type
_entity_poly.pdbx_seq_one_letter_code
_entity_poly.pdbx_strand_id
1 'polypeptide(L)'
;MAAAVANGAPVPLLAKGHPVDWWFVFKMNAAVFPACGGAVGSCPFGGTVQPYKTFGQQYVYASSESQFLQDRVKDCVGTTDSDPVGASFNEVYNGNYHYVLWNDQFYDDPLPIRGAPWGHSKGMLAWDDAGQGFVMQVSTPSWPGAGNVKSPRLTDGNTLGCIKDNDVKVSQHFLALRLTKDDLILVLQGMKNSSVVTNPTSSQLVSNGGPSDVQALVNGLGKLSDSEALVQGTLSSGFRFISKPSSMNVPPWQMVSATLGGIGLRAATWWANPEIPSTTTDSTITCWDESLGTPGPVEIATAGTWEGRVFSLAGGLGANFNHAKIGVSTTRTQPYVIFGDENQQGTLVKSAAGKCDSSQNGRGGMFYAISSPQLNGSIGNLIAGDTASSGN
;
A
#
# COMPACT_ATOMS: atom_id res chain seq x y z
N MET A 1 1.21 -36.73 22.32
CA MET A 1 0.50 -35.62 21.64
C MET A 1 1.06 -34.34 22.22
N ALA A 2 1.90 -33.63 21.48
CA ALA A 2 2.40 -32.33 21.92
C ALA A 2 1.31 -31.30 21.61
N ALA A 3 0.80 -30.63 22.64
CA ALA A 3 -0.02 -29.45 22.46
C ALA A 3 0.83 -28.40 21.73
N ALA A 4 0.39 -27.98 20.54
CA ALA A 4 0.98 -26.84 19.86
C ALA A 4 0.85 -25.64 20.79
N VAL A 5 1.97 -25.01 21.13
CA VAL A 5 1.99 -23.71 21.81
C VAL A 5 1.15 -22.77 20.95
N ALA A 6 0.15 -22.12 21.54
CA ALA A 6 -0.56 -21.06 20.85
C ALA A 6 0.49 -19.99 20.48
N ASN A 7 0.89 -19.94 19.21
CA ASN A 7 1.57 -18.76 18.69
C ASN A 7 0.59 -17.61 18.93
N GLY A 8 1.07 -16.53 19.57
CA GLY A 8 0.26 -15.33 19.75
C GLY A 8 -0.20 -14.76 18.40
N ALA A 9 -0.98 -13.67 18.45
CA ALA A 9 -1.40 -12.94 17.27
C ALA A 9 -0.27 -12.75 16.25
N PRO A 10 -0.54 -12.86 14.93
CA PRO A 10 0.45 -12.54 13.92
C PRO A 10 0.83 -11.05 14.02
N VAL A 11 2.09 -10.70 13.74
CA VAL A 11 2.60 -9.33 13.97
C VAL A 11 3.51 -8.85 12.83
N PRO A 12 3.69 -7.53 12.67
CA PRO A 12 4.76 -7.03 11.81
C PRO A 12 6.13 -7.47 12.34
N LEU A 13 6.95 -8.05 11.48
CA LEU A 13 8.31 -8.50 11.79
C LEU A 13 9.33 -7.71 10.97
N LEU A 14 10.43 -7.25 11.58
CA LEU A 14 11.59 -6.75 10.85
C LEU A 14 12.46 -7.87 10.28
N ALA A 15 12.50 -8.97 11.00
CA ALA A 15 13.11 -10.24 10.67
C ALA A 15 12.41 -11.32 11.51
N LYS A 16 12.62 -12.60 11.19
CA LYS A 16 12.05 -13.71 11.94
C LYS A 16 12.36 -13.60 13.43
N GLY A 17 11.32 -13.61 14.25
CA GLY A 17 11.43 -13.49 15.70
C GLY A 17 11.73 -12.07 16.21
N HIS A 18 11.65 -11.06 15.35
CA HIS A 18 11.84 -9.64 15.73
C HIS A 18 10.55 -8.83 15.44
N PRO A 19 9.57 -8.86 16.37
CA PRO A 19 8.32 -8.14 16.22
C PRO A 19 8.46 -6.64 16.47
N VAL A 20 7.70 -5.85 15.72
CA VAL A 20 7.56 -4.39 15.84
C VAL A 20 6.10 -3.98 15.73
N ASP A 21 5.74 -2.79 16.19
CA ASP A 21 4.34 -2.31 16.08
C ASP A 21 3.99 -1.87 14.67
N TRP A 22 4.99 -1.37 13.93
CA TRP A 22 4.87 -1.11 12.50
C TRP A 22 6.22 -1.08 11.81
N TRP A 23 6.22 -1.33 10.51
CA TRP A 23 7.35 -1.05 9.62
C TRP A 23 6.88 -0.50 8.28
N PHE A 24 7.75 0.26 7.63
CA PHE A 24 7.60 0.76 6.27
C PHE A 24 8.81 0.34 5.44
N VAL A 25 8.58 -0.10 4.20
CA VAL A 25 9.62 -0.41 3.23
C VAL A 25 9.34 0.34 1.92
N PHE A 26 10.36 1.02 1.41
CA PHE A 26 10.39 1.55 0.05
C PHE A 26 11.38 0.74 -0.80
N LYS A 27 10.84 -0.02 -1.75
CA LYS A 27 11.64 -0.75 -2.75
C LYS A 27 12.04 0.20 -3.86
N MET A 28 13.32 0.24 -4.18
CA MET A 28 13.88 1.10 -5.21
C MET A 28 13.61 0.58 -6.63
N ASN A 29 13.71 1.47 -7.63
CA ASN A 29 13.57 1.11 -9.04
C ASN A 29 14.84 0.45 -9.59
N ALA A 30 14.67 -0.34 -10.65
CA ALA A 30 15.73 -1.18 -11.19
C ALA A 30 16.76 -0.44 -12.06
N ALA A 31 16.41 0.74 -12.57
CA ALA A 31 17.31 1.53 -13.40
C ALA A 31 18.50 2.07 -12.59
N VAL A 32 18.22 2.50 -11.36
CA VAL A 32 19.24 3.01 -10.46
C VAL A 32 19.67 1.93 -9.47
N PHE A 33 18.77 1.10 -8.96
CA PHE A 33 19.10 0.09 -7.95
C PHE A 33 18.82 -1.33 -8.49
N PRO A 34 19.62 -1.82 -9.47
CA PRO A 34 19.38 -3.09 -10.13
C PRO A 34 19.66 -4.29 -9.22
N ALA A 35 18.95 -5.39 -9.47
CA ALA A 35 19.03 -6.63 -8.73
C ALA A 35 18.82 -6.43 -7.21
N CYS A 36 19.65 -7.06 -6.38
CA CYS A 36 19.59 -6.99 -4.93
C CYS A 36 20.90 -6.53 -4.28
N GLY A 37 21.68 -5.70 -4.96
CA GLY A 37 22.90 -5.10 -4.39
C GLY A 37 23.95 -6.07 -3.84
N GLY A 38 23.94 -7.33 -4.32
CA GLY A 38 24.86 -8.39 -3.91
C GLY A 38 24.17 -9.65 -3.36
N ALA A 39 22.92 -9.55 -2.92
CA ALA A 39 22.13 -10.71 -2.50
C ALA A 39 21.60 -11.52 -3.68
N VAL A 40 21.30 -12.80 -3.42
CA VAL A 40 20.68 -13.73 -4.39
C VAL A 40 19.22 -13.92 -4.00
N GLY A 41 18.31 -13.56 -4.91
CA GLY A 41 16.88 -13.78 -4.70
C GLY A 41 16.55 -15.27 -4.60
N SER A 42 15.62 -15.61 -3.71
CA SER A 42 15.06 -16.95 -3.58
C SER A 42 13.52 -16.88 -3.66
N CYS A 43 12.85 -18.03 -3.79
CA CYS A 43 11.38 -18.11 -3.93
C CYS A 43 10.74 -18.87 -2.75
N PRO A 44 10.87 -18.40 -1.50
CA PRO A 44 10.43 -19.14 -0.31
C PRO A 44 8.92 -19.39 -0.27
N PHE A 45 8.12 -18.62 -1.01
CA PHE A 45 6.67 -18.75 -1.07
C PHE A 45 6.20 -19.36 -2.40
N GLY A 46 7.09 -20.07 -3.11
CA GLY A 46 6.80 -20.70 -4.38
C GLY A 46 7.01 -19.78 -5.59
N GLY A 47 6.85 -20.38 -6.77
CA GLY A 47 7.29 -19.81 -8.05
C GLY A 47 8.73 -20.14 -8.38
N THR A 48 9.22 -19.60 -9.50
CA THR A 48 10.62 -19.67 -9.91
C THR A 48 11.13 -18.26 -10.18
N VAL A 49 12.43 -18.06 -9.96
CA VAL A 49 13.08 -16.77 -10.25
C VAL A 49 12.83 -16.43 -11.72
N GLN A 50 12.16 -15.30 -11.96
CA GLN A 50 11.81 -14.91 -13.32
C GLN A 50 13.05 -14.40 -14.06
N PRO A 51 13.20 -14.68 -15.36
CA PRO A 51 14.35 -14.27 -16.16
C PRO A 51 14.25 -12.79 -16.58
N TYR A 52 13.99 -11.89 -15.64
CA TYR A 52 13.93 -10.46 -15.91
C TYR A 52 15.30 -9.95 -16.37
N LYS A 53 15.36 -9.36 -17.57
CA LYS A 53 16.57 -8.67 -18.05
C LYS A 53 17.01 -7.54 -17.11
N THR A 54 16.06 -6.94 -16.40
CA THR A 54 16.27 -5.85 -15.44
C THR A 54 15.20 -5.98 -14.36
N PHE A 55 15.59 -5.96 -13.09
CA PHE A 55 14.73 -5.97 -11.90
C PHE A 55 15.43 -5.23 -10.76
N GLY A 56 14.70 -4.85 -9.70
CA GLY A 56 15.26 -4.17 -8.53
C GLY A 56 14.49 -4.53 -7.27
N GLN A 57 15.18 -5.05 -6.26
CA GLN A 57 14.61 -5.43 -4.95
C GLN A 57 15.41 -4.84 -3.79
N GLN A 58 16.40 -4.01 -4.09
CA GLN A 58 17.07 -3.14 -3.11
C GLN A 58 16.03 -2.21 -2.46
N TYR A 59 16.18 -1.94 -1.17
CA TYR A 59 15.17 -1.17 -0.43
C TYR A 59 15.76 -0.34 0.71
N VAL A 60 14.95 0.58 1.20
CA VAL A 60 15.16 1.28 2.48
C VAL A 60 13.95 1.03 3.36
N TYR A 61 14.12 1.11 4.68
CA TYR A 61 13.03 0.82 5.61
C TYR A 61 13.09 1.67 6.87
N ALA A 62 11.96 1.80 7.56
CA ALA A 62 11.85 2.38 8.90
C ALA A 62 10.85 1.56 9.73
N SER A 63 10.85 1.73 11.05
CA SER A 63 9.97 0.99 11.95
C SER A 63 9.62 1.77 13.21
N SER A 64 8.76 1.18 14.04
CA SER A 64 8.46 1.69 15.38
C SER A 64 9.70 1.78 16.29
N GLU A 65 10.76 1.01 16.02
CA GLU A 65 12.03 1.08 16.77
C GLU A 65 12.98 2.17 16.26
N SER A 66 12.94 2.47 14.95
CA SER A 66 13.73 3.54 14.33
C SER A 66 12.94 4.19 13.21
N GLN A 67 12.52 5.43 13.46
CA GLN A 67 11.66 6.19 12.56
C GLN A 67 12.45 6.96 11.48
N PHE A 68 13.71 6.59 11.25
CA PHE A 68 14.51 7.08 10.13
C PHE A 68 14.65 5.98 9.08
N LEU A 69 14.68 6.35 7.80
CA LEU A 69 15.01 5.41 6.74
C LEU A 69 16.43 4.89 6.93
N GLN A 70 16.54 3.58 6.95
CA GLN A 70 17.77 2.81 7.07
C GLN A 70 18.07 2.10 5.75
N ASP A 71 19.35 2.04 5.43
CA ASP A 71 19.83 1.45 4.19
C ASP A 71 19.80 -0.09 4.24
N ARG A 72 19.17 -0.68 3.22
CA ARG A 72 19.17 -2.12 2.92
C ARG A 72 19.31 -2.35 1.41
N VAL A 73 20.02 -1.45 0.71
CA VAL A 73 20.23 -1.55 -0.74
C VAL A 73 21.13 -2.74 -1.14
N LYS A 74 21.70 -3.47 -0.19
CA LYS A 74 22.49 -4.70 -0.42
C LYS A 74 21.68 -5.99 -0.26
N ASP A 75 20.37 -5.88 -0.02
CA ASP A 75 19.47 -7.00 0.24
C ASP A 75 18.37 -7.13 -0.84
N CYS A 76 17.64 -8.26 -0.81
CA CYS A 76 16.47 -8.53 -1.65
C CYS A 76 15.17 -8.49 -0.80
N VAL A 77 14.34 -7.46 -0.95
CA VAL A 77 13.03 -7.42 -0.25
C VAL A 77 12.10 -8.55 -0.68
N GLY A 78 11.44 -9.18 0.30
CA GLY A 78 10.40 -10.19 0.12
C GLY A 78 10.90 -11.56 -0.31
N THR A 79 12.18 -11.86 -0.09
CA THR A 79 12.80 -13.11 -0.56
C THR A 79 13.44 -13.95 0.55
N THR A 80 13.47 -13.45 1.79
CA THR A 80 14.01 -14.17 2.95
C THR A 80 13.14 -13.94 4.19
N ASP A 81 13.41 -14.66 5.27
CA ASP A 81 12.84 -14.37 6.59
C ASP A 81 13.68 -13.37 7.40
N SER A 82 14.66 -12.72 6.76
CA SER A 82 15.53 -11.70 7.34
C SER A 82 15.20 -10.28 6.87
N ASP A 83 14.22 -10.13 5.99
CA ASP A 83 13.70 -8.83 5.53
C ASP A 83 12.26 -8.61 6.04
N PRO A 84 11.80 -7.35 6.22
CA PRO A 84 10.52 -7.10 6.89
C PRO A 84 9.30 -7.69 6.16
N VAL A 85 9.31 -7.62 4.83
CA VAL A 85 8.21 -8.09 3.98
C VAL A 85 8.15 -9.61 4.03
N GLY A 86 9.28 -10.28 3.77
CA GLY A 86 9.36 -11.72 3.76
C GLY A 86 9.13 -12.34 5.14
N ALA A 87 9.67 -11.77 6.21
CA ALA A 87 9.45 -12.25 7.57
C ALA A 87 7.96 -12.17 7.98
N SER A 88 7.33 -11.01 7.79
CA SER A 88 5.92 -10.81 8.16
C SER A 88 4.97 -11.67 7.31
N PHE A 89 5.24 -11.79 6.01
CA PHE A 89 4.44 -12.64 5.12
C PHE A 89 4.62 -14.13 5.45
N ASN A 90 5.84 -14.55 5.78
CA ASN A 90 6.15 -15.93 6.16
C ASN A 90 5.41 -16.38 7.41
N GLU A 91 5.25 -15.49 8.40
CA GLU A 91 4.49 -15.77 9.61
C GLU A 91 3.05 -16.21 9.28
N VAL A 92 2.41 -15.55 8.32
CA VAL A 92 1.04 -15.89 7.89
C VAL A 92 1.04 -17.10 6.96
N TYR A 93 1.87 -17.08 5.91
CA TYR A 93 1.87 -18.09 4.85
C TYR A 93 2.17 -19.51 5.36
N ASN A 94 3.06 -19.64 6.34
CA ASN A 94 3.40 -20.91 6.98
C ASN A 94 2.73 -21.09 8.36
N GLY A 95 1.93 -20.12 8.81
CA GLY A 95 1.20 -20.15 10.06
C GLY A 95 -0.19 -20.80 9.97
N ASN A 96 -0.90 -20.78 11.09
CA ASN A 96 -2.31 -21.15 11.18
C ASN A 96 -3.10 -19.94 11.70
N TYR A 97 -3.23 -18.93 10.85
CA TYR A 97 -3.96 -17.70 11.15
C TYR A 97 -5.17 -17.53 10.22
N HIS A 98 -6.08 -16.66 10.61
CA HIS A 98 -7.13 -16.15 9.73
C HIS A 98 -6.55 -15.05 8.86
N TYR A 99 -7.03 -14.91 7.63
CA TYR A 99 -6.53 -13.89 6.72
C TYR A 99 -7.54 -13.49 5.64
N VAL A 100 -7.32 -12.29 5.09
CA VAL A 100 -7.87 -11.83 3.82
C VAL A 100 -6.72 -11.26 2.98
N LEU A 101 -6.56 -11.77 1.76
CA LEU A 101 -5.77 -11.15 0.73
C LEU A 101 -6.66 -10.42 -0.27
N TRP A 102 -6.21 -9.28 -0.76
CA TRP A 102 -6.92 -8.52 -1.78
C TRP A 102 -5.95 -7.92 -2.78
N ASN A 103 -6.38 -7.82 -4.04
CA ASN A 103 -5.63 -7.20 -5.12
C ASN A 103 -6.56 -6.97 -6.31
N ASP A 104 -6.56 -5.79 -6.90
CA ASP A 104 -7.32 -5.49 -8.11
C ASP A 104 -6.69 -6.06 -9.40
N GLN A 105 -5.45 -6.53 -9.31
CA GLN A 105 -4.62 -6.97 -10.44
C GLN A 105 -3.99 -8.35 -10.16
N PHE A 106 -4.82 -9.38 -9.94
CA PHE A 106 -4.35 -10.76 -9.75
C PHE A 106 -3.93 -11.49 -11.05
N TYR A 107 -4.28 -10.95 -12.22
CA TYR A 107 -3.95 -11.54 -13.55
C TYR A 107 -4.43 -13.00 -13.70
N ASP A 108 -5.71 -13.24 -13.39
CA ASP A 108 -6.43 -14.51 -13.56
C ASP A 108 -6.04 -15.64 -12.60
N ASP A 109 -5.08 -15.44 -11.69
CA ASP A 109 -4.76 -16.39 -10.61
C ASP A 109 -4.54 -15.65 -9.28
N PRO A 110 -5.45 -15.73 -8.29
CA PRO A 110 -6.67 -16.55 -8.25
C PRO A 110 -7.90 -15.87 -8.84
N LEU A 111 -7.83 -14.59 -9.23
CA LEU A 111 -8.98 -13.84 -9.74
C LEU A 111 -8.62 -13.04 -10.99
N PRO A 112 -9.59 -12.76 -11.88
CA PRO A 112 -9.39 -11.83 -12.99
C PRO A 112 -9.15 -10.40 -12.51
N ILE A 113 -8.50 -9.60 -13.35
CA ILE A 113 -8.32 -8.16 -13.13
C ILE A 113 -9.69 -7.47 -12.96
N ARG A 114 -9.72 -6.47 -12.07
CA ARG A 114 -10.88 -5.61 -11.83
C ARG A 114 -10.46 -4.15 -11.86
N GLY A 115 -10.87 -3.43 -12.90
CA GLY A 115 -10.69 -1.98 -13.00
C GLY A 115 -11.76 -1.21 -12.23
N ALA A 116 -11.81 0.11 -12.44
CA ALA A 116 -12.86 0.97 -11.88
C ALA A 116 -14.28 0.39 -12.15
N PRO A 117 -15.20 0.48 -11.19
CA PRO A 117 -15.12 1.23 -9.94
C PRO A 117 -14.48 0.46 -8.76
N TRP A 118 -13.96 -0.75 -8.97
CA TRP A 118 -13.30 -1.50 -7.89
C TRP A 118 -12.12 -0.73 -7.31
N GLY A 119 -11.88 -0.92 -6.01
CA GLY A 119 -10.80 -0.24 -5.32
C GLY A 119 -9.43 -0.52 -5.95
N HIS A 120 -8.56 0.48 -6.02
CA HIS A 120 -7.18 0.31 -6.47
C HIS A 120 -6.26 -0.15 -5.34
N SER A 121 -6.66 -1.21 -4.65
CA SER A 121 -6.09 -1.58 -3.35
C SER A 121 -5.51 -2.98 -3.38
N LYS A 122 -4.42 -3.17 -2.62
CA LYS A 122 -3.70 -4.45 -2.55
C LYS A 122 -3.12 -4.69 -1.15
N GLY A 123 -3.10 -5.93 -0.70
CA GLY A 123 -2.45 -6.28 0.56
C GLY A 123 -2.90 -7.57 1.22
N MET A 124 -2.56 -7.67 2.50
CA MET A 124 -2.88 -8.77 3.41
C MET A 124 -3.41 -8.21 4.74
N LEU A 125 -4.39 -8.91 5.30
CA LEU A 125 -4.88 -8.71 6.66
C LEU A 125 -4.85 -10.08 7.32
N ALA A 126 -4.24 -10.21 8.49
CA ALA A 126 -4.13 -11.48 9.20
C ALA A 126 -4.39 -11.32 10.70
N TRP A 127 -5.04 -12.30 11.32
CA TRP A 127 -5.42 -12.25 12.74
C TRP A 127 -5.54 -13.64 13.38
N ASP A 128 -5.57 -13.66 14.72
CA ASP A 128 -5.81 -14.84 15.55
C ASP A 128 -7.28 -15.00 15.98
N ASP A 129 -7.58 -15.99 16.83
CA ASP A 129 -8.95 -16.22 17.31
C ASP A 129 -9.52 -15.08 18.16
N ALA A 130 -8.68 -14.20 18.71
CA ALA A 130 -9.09 -13.02 19.46
C ALA A 130 -9.34 -11.79 18.56
N GLY A 131 -8.99 -11.87 17.28
CA GLY A 131 -9.06 -10.73 16.35
C GLY A 131 -7.86 -9.78 16.47
N GLN A 132 -6.78 -10.19 17.14
CA GLN A 132 -5.52 -9.45 17.16
C GLN A 132 -4.66 -9.86 15.97
N GLY A 133 -3.93 -8.92 15.37
CA GLY A 133 -3.19 -9.23 14.16
C GLY A 133 -2.43 -8.06 13.54
N PHE A 134 -2.35 -8.06 12.21
CA PHE A 134 -1.76 -6.95 11.45
C PHE A 134 -2.38 -6.78 10.06
N VAL A 135 -2.26 -5.58 9.52
CA VAL A 135 -2.50 -5.28 8.10
C VAL A 135 -1.17 -4.99 7.40
N MET A 136 -1.02 -5.45 6.16
CA MET A 136 0.06 -5.08 5.25
C MET A 136 -0.53 -4.47 3.96
N GLN A 137 -0.40 -3.16 3.80
CA GLN A 137 -0.72 -2.45 2.56
C GLN A 137 0.45 -2.51 1.59
N VAL A 138 0.18 -2.78 0.31
CA VAL A 138 1.21 -2.92 -0.72
C VAL A 138 0.83 -2.20 -2.00
N SER A 139 1.80 -1.80 -2.81
CA SER A 139 1.55 -1.22 -4.15
C SER A 139 1.75 -2.22 -5.30
N THR A 140 2.01 -3.49 -4.99
CA THR A 140 2.55 -4.50 -5.92
C THR A 140 1.44 -5.31 -6.60
N PRO A 141 1.26 -5.22 -7.93
CA PRO A 141 0.31 -6.08 -8.66
C PRO A 141 0.62 -7.57 -8.45
N SER A 142 -0.41 -8.42 -8.54
CA SER A 142 -0.30 -9.89 -8.42
C SER A 142 0.23 -10.41 -7.07
N TRP A 143 0.51 -9.55 -6.09
CA TRP A 143 1.06 -9.95 -4.79
C TRP A 143 0.41 -9.20 -3.62
N PRO A 144 0.14 -9.86 -2.49
CA PRO A 144 0.19 -11.32 -2.28
C PRO A 144 -0.96 -12.05 -2.97
N GLY A 145 -0.71 -13.26 -3.49
CA GLY A 145 -1.67 -14.05 -4.27
C GLY A 145 -2.20 -15.33 -3.59
N ALA A 146 -1.59 -15.75 -2.49
CA ALA A 146 -2.08 -16.85 -1.65
C ALA A 146 -1.67 -16.66 -0.18
N GLY A 147 -2.58 -16.92 0.77
CA GLY A 147 -2.36 -16.65 2.19
C GLY A 147 -1.82 -17.84 2.98
N ASN A 148 -1.76 -19.03 2.39
CA ASN A 148 -1.30 -20.23 3.09
C ASN A 148 -0.65 -21.25 2.15
N VAL A 149 0.39 -21.92 2.63
CA VAL A 149 1.09 -23.00 1.90
C VAL A 149 0.20 -24.19 1.56
N LYS A 150 -0.89 -24.43 2.30
CA LYS A 150 -1.87 -25.49 2.02
C LYS A 150 -2.85 -25.14 0.90
N SER A 151 -2.90 -23.88 0.48
CA SER A 151 -3.71 -23.39 -0.65
C SER A 151 -2.87 -22.43 -1.49
N PRO A 152 -1.79 -22.94 -2.13
CA PRO A 152 -0.90 -22.11 -2.93
C PRO A 152 -1.59 -21.66 -4.23
N ARG A 153 -0.97 -20.71 -4.95
CA ARG A 153 -1.36 -20.42 -6.33
C ARG A 153 -1.16 -21.64 -7.23
N LEU A 154 -2.01 -21.73 -8.25
CA LEU A 154 -2.04 -22.90 -9.13
C LEU A 154 -1.04 -22.77 -10.29
N THR A 155 -0.83 -21.55 -10.79
CA THR A 155 -0.13 -21.30 -12.06
C THR A 155 0.99 -20.27 -11.97
N ASP A 156 1.21 -19.67 -10.81
CA ASP A 156 2.18 -18.61 -10.57
C ASP A 156 2.82 -18.72 -9.17
N GLY A 157 3.86 -17.93 -8.93
CA GLY A 157 4.52 -17.85 -7.62
C GLY A 157 3.81 -16.95 -6.62
N ASN A 158 4.38 -16.87 -5.42
CA ASN A 158 3.89 -15.95 -4.37
C ASN A 158 5.03 -15.21 -3.68
N THR A 159 6.20 -15.18 -4.34
CA THR A 159 7.38 -14.44 -3.89
C THR A 159 7.64 -13.25 -4.81
N LEU A 160 7.97 -12.09 -4.26
CA LEU A 160 8.47 -10.96 -5.05
C LEU A 160 9.67 -11.37 -5.91
N GLY A 161 9.61 -11.08 -7.20
CA GLY A 161 10.59 -11.52 -8.22
C GLY A 161 10.41 -12.96 -8.75
N CYS A 162 9.49 -13.75 -8.17
CA CYS A 162 9.19 -15.12 -8.62
C CYS A 162 7.76 -15.31 -9.16
N ILE A 163 7.11 -14.20 -9.50
CA ILE A 163 5.76 -14.12 -10.05
C ILE A 163 5.89 -13.60 -11.48
N LYS A 164 5.09 -14.08 -12.44
CA LYS A 164 5.20 -13.70 -13.87
C LYS A 164 5.27 -12.18 -14.08
N ASP A 165 4.39 -11.45 -13.42
CA ASP A 165 4.45 -9.99 -13.37
C ASP A 165 3.99 -9.45 -12.01
N ASN A 166 4.89 -8.71 -11.38
CA ASN A 166 4.70 -8.00 -10.11
C ASN A 166 5.43 -6.65 -10.13
N ASP A 167 5.82 -6.17 -11.31
CA ASP A 167 6.52 -4.91 -11.49
C ASP A 167 7.77 -4.72 -10.60
N VAL A 168 8.58 -5.76 -10.35
CA VAL A 168 9.87 -5.60 -9.63
C VAL A 168 10.85 -4.61 -10.30
N LYS A 169 10.54 -4.10 -11.49
CA LYS A 169 11.31 -3.07 -12.20
C LYS A 169 11.12 -1.66 -11.64
N VAL A 170 9.96 -1.33 -11.07
CA VAL A 170 9.59 0.02 -10.64
C VAL A 170 9.70 0.16 -9.13
N SER A 171 9.80 1.37 -8.58
CA SER A 171 9.72 1.57 -7.12
C SER A 171 8.35 1.15 -6.56
N GLN A 172 8.30 0.60 -5.35
CA GLN A 172 7.07 0.13 -4.70
C GLN A 172 7.14 0.42 -3.20
N HIS A 173 6.00 0.46 -2.50
CA HIS A 173 5.98 0.52 -1.05
C HIS A 173 5.20 -0.61 -0.39
N PHE A 174 5.56 -0.83 0.87
CA PHE A 174 4.94 -1.78 1.77
C PHE A 174 4.83 -1.11 3.15
N LEU A 175 3.70 -1.25 3.81
CA LEU A 175 3.47 -0.79 5.18
C LEU A 175 2.81 -1.94 5.94
N ALA A 176 3.34 -2.32 7.10
CA ALA A 176 2.63 -3.21 8.02
C ALA A 176 2.39 -2.56 9.38
N LEU A 177 1.18 -2.73 9.90
CA LEU A 177 0.72 -2.15 11.17
C LEU A 177 0.10 -3.23 12.04
N ARG A 178 0.50 -3.32 13.30
CA ARG A 178 -0.16 -4.14 14.31
C ARG A 178 -1.57 -3.61 14.58
N LEU A 179 -2.51 -4.53 14.79
CA LEU A 179 -3.92 -4.27 14.99
C LEU A 179 -4.43 -4.96 16.27
N THR A 180 -5.20 -4.21 17.05
CA THR A 180 -6.16 -4.78 17.99
C THR A 180 -7.41 -5.28 17.25
N LYS A 181 -8.34 -5.92 17.96
CA LYS A 181 -9.64 -6.32 17.39
C LYS A 181 -10.44 -5.13 16.85
N ASP A 182 -10.44 -4.00 17.55
CA ASP A 182 -11.20 -2.82 17.13
C ASP A 182 -10.58 -2.19 15.87
N ASP A 183 -9.25 -2.20 15.78
CA ASP A 183 -8.53 -1.77 14.57
C ASP A 183 -8.85 -2.70 13.39
N LEU A 184 -8.87 -4.02 13.61
CA LEU A 184 -9.24 -5.01 12.61
C LEU A 184 -10.64 -4.75 12.05
N ILE A 185 -11.61 -4.47 12.93
CA ILE A 185 -12.98 -4.13 12.53
C ILE A 185 -13.00 -2.86 11.67
N LEU A 186 -12.28 -1.81 12.08
CA LEU A 186 -12.21 -0.55 11.34
C LEU A 186 -11.57 -0.74 9.96
N VAL A 187 -10.49 -1.51 9.86
CA VAL A 187 -9.84 -1.83 8.59
C VAL A 187 -10.77 -2.63 7.68
N LEU A 188 -11.47 -3.64 8.20
CA LEU A 188 -12.45 -4.42 7.43
C LEU A 188 -13.63 -3.58 6.93
N GLN A 189 -14.12 -2.64 7.75
CA GLN A 189 -15.13 -1.67 7.32
C GLN A 189 -14.60 -0.79 6.19
N GLY A 190 -13.35 -0.34 6.29
CA GLY A 190 -12.68 0.42 5.24
C GLY A 190 -12.47 -0.39 3.96
N MET A 191 -12.10 -1.67 4.06
CA MET A 191 -11.98 -2.58 2.91
C MET A 191 -13.33 -2.79 2.20
N LYS A 192 -14.41 -2.94 2.96
CA LYS A 192 -15.76 -2.99 2.39
C LYS A 192 -16.11 -1.68 1.70
N ASN A 193 -15.84 -0.54 2.35
CA ASN A 193 -16.13 0.79 1.82
C ASN A 193 -15.38 1.08 0.50
N SER A 194 -14.10 0.70 0.42
CA SER A 194 -13.26 0.90 -0.76
C SER A 194 -13.48 -0.12 -1.87
N SER A 195 -14.38 -1.09 -1.68
CA SER A 195 -14.66 -2.15 -2.66
C SER A 195 -13.41 -2.94 -3.04
N VAL A 196 -12.66 -3.45 -2.05
CA VAL A 196 -11.47 -4.26 -2.33
C VAL A 196 -11.82 -5.53 -3.09
N VAL A 197 -10.91 -5.94 -3.98
CA VAL A 197 -11.07 -7.13 -4.81
C VAL A 197 -10.53 -8.34 -4.08
N THR A 198 -11.44 -9.20 -3.62
CA THR A 198 -11.14 -10.49 -2.99
C THR A 198 -12.30 -11.46 -3.23
N ASN A 199 -12.15 -12.73 -2.84
CA ASN A 199 -13.22 -13.71 -2.84
C ASN A 199 -13.27 -14.43 -1.48
N PRO A 200 -14.28 -14.14 -0.63
CA PRO A 200 -14.42 -14.77 0.68
C PRO A 200 -14.55 -16.30 0.67
N THR A 201 -14.89 -16.91 -0.47
CA THR A 201 -15.02 -18.37 -0.58
C THR A 201 -13.76 -19.06 -1.11
N SER A 202 -12.73 -18.30 -1.48
CA SER A 202 -11.46 -18.84 -2.00
C SER A 202 -10.49 -19.11 -0.87
N SER A 203 -10.09 -20.37 -0.67
CA SER A 203 -9.10 -20.72 0.36
C SER A 203 -7.69 -20.17 0.07
N GLN A 204 -7.40 -19.82 -1.19
CA GLN A 204 -6.16 -19.09 -1.53
C GLN A 204 -6.16 -17.68 -0.93
N LEU A 205 -7.32 -17.01 -0.91
CA LEU A 205 -7.44 -15.60 -0.54
C LEU A 205 -7.94 -15.37 0.88
N VAL A 206 -8.77 -16.27 1.42
CA VAL A 206 -9.45 -16.07 2.69
C VAL A 206 -9.41 -17.33 3.56
N SER A 207 -9.01 -17.14 4.82
CA SER A 207 -9.24 -18.06 5.93
C SER A 207 -10.05 -17.27 6.96
N ASN A 208 -11.35 -17.53 7.05
CA ASN A 208 -12.27 -16.73 7.86
C ASN A 208 -12.55 -17.41 9.21
N GLY A 209 -12.26 -16.73 10.32
CA GLY A 209 -12.51 -17.22 11.67
C GLY A 209 -12.27 -16.13 12.72
N GLY A 210 -12.14 -16.54 13.98
CA GLY A 210 -12.07 -15.62 15.12
C GLY A 210 -13.43 -15.03 15.49
N PRO A 211 -13.53 -13.77 15.94
CA PRO A 211 -14.77 -13.18 16.42
C PRO A 211 -15.89 -13.13 15.37
N SER A 212 -17.16 -13.29 15.80
CA SER A 212 -18.31 -13.41 14.88
C SER A 212 -18.61 -12.13 14.09
N ASP A 213 -18.34 -10.97 14.67
CA ASP A 213 -18.41 -9.65 14.02
C ASP A 213 -17.35 -9.49 12.92
N VAL A 214 -16.12 -9.93 13.18
CA VAL A 214 -15.04 -10.01 12.18
C VAL A 214 -15.44 -10.94 11.03
N GLN A 215 -15.93 -12.14 11.34
CA GLN A 215 -16.38 -13.08 10.30
C GLN A 215 -17.49 -12.53 9.41
N ALA A 216 -18.45 -11.80 10.01
CA ALA A 216 -19.53 -11.17 9.27
C ALA A 216 -19.03 -10.08 8.32
N LEU A 217 -18.03 -9.28 8.74
CA LEU A 217 -17.39 -8.29 7.88
C LEU A 217 -16.64 -8.94 6.72
N VAL A 218 -15.85 -9.99 6.98
CA VAL A 218 -15.11 -10.74 5.94
C VAL A 218 -16.07 -11.33 4.90
N ASN A 219 -17.18 -11.91 5.33
CA ASN A 219 -18.22 -12.44 4.43
C ASN A 219 -18.89 -11.35 3.56
N GLY A 220 -18.78 -10.09 3.96
CA GLY A 220 -19.28 -8.93 3.22
C GLY A 220 -18.33 -8.37 2.15
N LEU A 221 -17.07 -8.84 2.10
CA LEU A 221 -16.05 -8.34 1.16
C LEU A 221 -16.23 -8.89 -0.26
N GLY A 222 -15.45 -8.35 -1.21
CA GLY A 222 -15.49 -8.75 -2.62
C GLY A 222 -16.75 -8.27 -3.33
N LYS A 223 -17.27 -7.10 -2.94
CA LYS A 223 -18.47 -6.45 -3.49
C LYS A 223 -18.23 -4.96 -3.67
N LEU A 224 -18.94 -4.36 -4.62
CA LEU A 224 -18.97 -2.90 -4.76
C LEU A 224 -19.76 -2.27 -3.63
N SER A 225 -19.21 -1.20 -3.07
CA SER A 225 -19.87 -0.31 -2.12
C SER A 225 -20.60 0.80 -2.85
N ASP A 226 -21.81 1.08 -2.37
CA ASP A 226 -22.68 2.18 -2.74
C ASP A 226 -22.56 3.39 -1.78
N SER A 227 -21.65 3.30 -0.80
CA SER A 227 -21.32 4.41 0.10
C SER A 227 -20.75 5.62 -0.66
N GLU A 228 -21.14 6.81 -0.25
CA GLU A 228 -20.58 8.09 -0.69
C GLU A 228 -19.70 8.74 0.39
N ALA A 229 -19.54 8.09 1.55
CA ALA A 229 -18.85 8.66 2.71
C ALA A 229 -17.52 7.95 3.02
N LEU A 230 -16.60 8.71 3.62
CA LEU A 230 -15.37 8.15 4.17
C LEU A 230 -15.66 7.23 5.36
N VAL A 231 -14.93 6.12 5.44
CA VAL A 231 -14.71 5.43 6.71
C VAL A 231 -13.36 5.89 7.25
N GLN A 232 -13.34 6.42 8.47
CA GLN A 232 -12.12 6.98 9.05
C GLN A 232 -12.04 6.75 10.56
N GLY A 233 -10.82 6.76 11.09
CA GLY A 233 -10.58 6.60 12.52
C GLY A 233 -9.10 6.72 12.88
N THR A 234 -8.77 6.47 14.15
CA THR A 234 -7.38 6.37 14.61
C THR A 234 -7.17 4.99 15.16
N LEU A 235 -6.21 4.28 14.58
CA LEU A 235 -5.81 2.94 15.02
C LEU A 235 -5.08 3.03 16.36
N SER A 236 -5.04 1.94 17.11
CA SER A 236 -4.33 1.87 18.39
C SER A 236 -2.84 2.19 18.27
N SER A 237 -2.25 2.03 17.08
CA SER A 237 -0.88 2.38 16.73
C SER A 237 -0.64 3.89 16.55
N GLY A 238 -1.68 4.72 16.65
CA GLY A 238 -1.64 6.16 16.43
C GLY A 238 -1.75 6.57 14.96
N PHE A 239 -1.84 5.62 14.03
CA PHE A 239 -2.12 5.90 12.62
C PHE A 239 -3.56 6.37 12.44
N ARG A 240 -3.74 7.48 11.71
CA ARG A 240 -5.02 7.84 11.10
C ARG A 240 -5.30 6.88 9.96
N PHE A 241 -6.51 6.34 9.90
CA PHE A 241 -7.01 5.51 8.84
C PHE A 241 -8.09 6.26 8.07
N ILE A 242 -8.02 6.22 6.74
CA ILE A 242 -9.01 6.83 5.83
C ILE A 242 -9.31 5.84 4.71
N SER A 243 -10.57 5.51 4.49
CA SER A 243 -11.04 4.73 3.35
C SER A 243 -12.02 5.54 2.53
N LYS A 244 -11.68 5.71 1.25
CA LYS A 244 -12.47 6.37 0.22
C LYS A 244 -13.31 5.35 -0.54
N PRO A 245 -14.63 5.54 -0.70
CA PRO A 245 -15.43 4.71 -1.59
C PRO A 245 -15.36 5.20 -3.04
N SER A 246 -15.72 4.33 -3.98
CA SER A 246 -15.71 4.66 -5.42
C SER A 246 -16.74 5.72 -5.83
N SER A 247 -17.82 5.88 -5.07
CA SER A 247 -18.85 6.88 -5.36
C SER A 247 -18.46 8.29 -4.90
N MET A 248 -17.42 8.44 -4.07
CA MET A 248 -16.85 9.73 -3.71
C MET A 248 -15.85 10.18 -4.79
N ASN A 249 -16.35 10.90 -5.80
CA ASN A 249 -15.64 11.27 -7.02
C ASN A 249 -14.67 12.45 -6.85
N VAL A 250 -13.65 12.29 -6.00
CA VAL A 250 -12.68 13.34 -5.63
C VAL A 250 -11.23 12.92 -5.88
N PRO A 251 -10.32 13.87 -6.18
CA PRO A 251 -8.87 13.63 -6.20
C PRO A 251 -8.33 13.09 -4.86
N PRO A 252 -7.71 11.89 -4.82
CA PRO A 252 -7.42 11.22 -3.55
C PRO A 252 -6.46 11.98 -2.63
N TRP A 253 -5.39 12.58 -3.14
CA TRP A 253 -4.39 13.26 -2.29
C TRP A 253 -4.88 14.62 -1.78
N GLN A 254 -5.75 15.31 -2.53
CA GLN A 254 -6.46 16.47 -2.04
C GLN A 254 -7.45 16.07 -0.92
N MET A 255 -8.18 14.96 -1.08
CA MET A 255 -9.06 14.43 -0.03
C MET A 255 -8.27 14.12 1.25
N VAL A 256 -7.10 13.47 1.14
CA VAL A 256 -6.23 13.21 2.30
C VAL A 256 -5.78 14.53 2.94
N SER A 257 -5.36 15.51 2.15
CA SER A 257 -4.97 16.83 2.66
C SER A 257 -6.10 17.48 3.47
N ALA A 258 -7.32 17.53 2.90
CA ALA A 258 -8.48 18.12 3.55
C ALA A 258 -8.86 17.37 4.85
N THR A 259 -8.85 16.04 4.81
CA THR A 259 -9.13 15.18 5.98
C THR A 259 -8.11 15.35 7.10
N LEU A 260 -6.87 15.70 6.76
CA LEU A 260 -5.81 16.02 7.71
C LEU A 260 -5.77 17.51 8.09
N GLY A 261 -6.84 18.27 7.84
CA GLY A 261 -6.97 19.67 8.24
C GLY A 261 -6.48 20.67 7.20
N GLY A 262 -6.52 20.32 5.91
CA GLY A 262 -6.10 21.21 4.82
C GLY A 262 -4.59 21.45 4.75
N ILE A 263 -3.78 20.50 5.23
CA ILE A 263 -2.33 20.64 5.24
C ILE A 263 -1.72 20.48 3.85
N GLY A 264 -0.67 21.24 3.56
CA GLY A 264 0.11 21.03 2.34
C GLY A 264 0.79 19.66 2.33
N LEU A 265 0.82 19.00 1.18
CA LEU A 265 1.40 17.67 0.99
C LEU A 265 2.45 17.69 -0.13
N ARG A 266 3.45 16.82 0.00
CA ARG A 266 4.35 16.40 -1.08
C ARG A 266 4.22 14.90 -1.27
N ALA A 267 3.88 14.46 -2.47
CA ALA A 267 3.49 13.08 -2.72
C ALA A 267 4.24 12.46 -3.91
N ALA A 268 4.71 11.23 -3.74
CA ALA A 268 5.31 10.38 -4.78
C ALA A 268 4.38 9.19 -5.02
N THR A 269 3.63 9.21 -6.12
CA THR A 269 2.38 8.43 -6.18
C THR A 269 2.12 7.65 -7.44
N TRP A 270 3.01 7.62 -8.45
CA TRP A 270 2.72 7.26 -9.85
C TRP A 270 1.99 8.40 -10.55
N TRP A 271 2.78 9.30 -11.16
CA TRP A 271 2.27 10.43 -11.95
C TRP A 271 2.32 10.08 -13.43
N ALA A 272 1.16 9.81 -14.03
CA ALA A 272 1.00 9.44 -15.44
C ALA A 272 -0.42 9.77 -15.94
N ASN A 273 -0.63 9.79 -17.26
CA ASN A 273 -1.93 10.13 -17.85
C ASN A 273 -3.08 9.20 -17.38
N PRO A 274 -4.27 9.73 -17.02
CA PRO A 274 -4.59 11.16 -16.88
C PRO A 274 -3.99 11.72 -15.60
N GLU A 275 -3.00 12.59 -15.74
CA GLU A 275 -2.24 13.11 -14.61
C GLU A 275 -2.99 14.28 -13.98
N ILE A 276 -3.03 14.30 -12.65
CA ILE A 276 -3.39 15.53 -11.93
C ILE A 276 -2.07 16.28 -11.66
N PRO A 277 -1.94 17.55 -12.09
CA PRO A 277 -0.74 18.32 -11.86
C PRO A 277 -0.57 18.67 -10.37
N SER A 278 0.58 19.27 -10.02
CA SER A 278 0.72 19.89 -8.70
C SER A 278 -0.36 20.98 -8.52
N THR A 279 -0.77 21.20 -7.28
CA THR A 279 -1.82 22.17 -6.92
C THR A 279 -1.28 23.19 -5.94
N THR A 280 -1.71 24.44 -6.11
CA THR A 280 -1.46 25.55 -5.18
C THR A 280 -2.73 25.84 -4.38
N THR A 281 -2.69 26.81 -3.47
CA THR A 281 -3.88 27.30 -2.76
C THR A 281 -4.94 27.88 -3.67
N ASP A 282 -4.55 28.32 -4.88
CA ASP A 282 -5.42 28.98 -5.84
C ASP A 282 -5.89 28.03 -6.96
N SER A 283 -5.41 26.78 -6.96
CA SER A 283 -5.82 25.78 -7.96
C SER A 283 -7.32 25.50 -7.86
N THR A 284 -8.00 25.54 -8.99
CA THR A 284 -9.44 25.26 -9.05
C THR A 284 -9.69 23.74 -8.99
N ILE A 285 -10.56 23.31 -8.07
CA ILE A 285 -10.98 21.91 -7.93
C ILE A 285 -12.51 21.88 -7.92
N THR A 286 -13.13 21.48 -9.04
CA THR A 286 -14.59 21.35 -9.15
C THR A 286 -15.09 19.92 -9.03
N CYS A 287 -14.21 18.94 -9.19
CA CYS A 287 -14.46 17.55 -8.82
C CYS A 287 -14.18 17.38 -7.32
N TRP A 288 -15.09 17.92 -6.50
CA TRP A 288 -14.92 18.00 -5.06
C TRP A 288 -16.22 17.69 -4.33
N ASP A 289 -16.10 17.13 -3.13
CA ASP A 289 -17.21 16.94 -2.19
C ASP A 289 -17.06 17.99 -1.08
N GLU A 290 -18.03 18.89 -0.97
CA GLU A 290 -18.00 20.02 -0.03
C GLU A 290 -17.96 19.57 1.44
N SER A 291 -18.33 18.33 1.75
CA SER A 291 -18.27 17.78 3.12
C SER A 291 -16.85 17.54 3.63
N LEU A 292 -15.84 17.46 2.74
CA LEU A 292 -14.45 17.15 3.08
C LEU A 292 -13.65 18.34 3.64
N GLY A 293 -14.21 19.55 3.60
CA GLY A 293 -13.47 20.78 3.86
C GLY A 293 -12.57 21.19 2.69
N THR A 294 -11.65 22.12 2.94
CA THR A 294 -10.77 22.68 1.91
C THR A 294 -9.42 21.96 1.89
N PRO A 295 -8.97 21.44 0.73
CA PRO A 295 -7.64 20.84 0.62
C PRO A 295 -6.55 21.92 0.63
N GLY A 296 -5.40 21.58 1.19
CA GLY A 296 -4.17 22.32 1.01
C GLY A 296 -3.48 22.01 -0.33
N PRO A 297 -2.37 22.71 -0.65
CA PRO A 297 -1.60 22.45 -1.86
C PRO A 297 -0.99 21.04 -1.84
N VAL A 298 -0.97 20.38 -2.99
CA VAL A 298 -0.35 19.07 -3.17
C VAL A 298 0.73 19.17 -4.26
N GLU A 299 1.98 19.00 -3.85
CA GLU A 299 3.14 18.91 -4.74
C GLU A 299 3.38 17.46 -5.16
N ILE A 300 3.59 17.23 -6.47
CA ILE A 300 3.87 15.88 -6.98
C ILE A 300 5.36 15.71 -7.25
N ALA A 301 6.00 14.86 -6.45
CA ALA A 301 7.40 14.51 -6.62
C ALA A 301 7.59 13.60 -7.85
N THR A 302 8.42 14.03 -8.80
CA THR A 302 8.74 13.28 -10.02
C THR A 302 10.16 12.69 -10.00
N ALA A 303 10.99 13.10 -9.04
CA ALA A 303 12.27 12.46 -8.76
C ALA A 303 12.55 12.37 -7.25
N GLY A 304 13.27 11.31 -6.87
CA GLY A 304 13.78 11.07 -5.52
C GLY A 304 15.29 10.94 -5.51
N THR A 305 15.87 10.94 -4.31
CA THR A 305 17.32 10.76 -4.13
C THR A 305 17.63 9.87 -2.93
N TRP A 306 18.61 9.00 -3.08
CA TRP A 306 19.15 8.20 -1.99
C TRP A 306 20.66 8.02 -2.18
N GLU A 307 21.47 8.32 -1.16
CA GLU A 307 22.93 8.24 -1.21
C GLU A 307 23.54 8.98 -2.43
N GLY A 308 22.99 10.14 -2.77
CA GLY A 308 23.42 10.96 -3.91
C GLY A 308 22.97 10.45 -5.28
N ARG A 309 22.19 9.38 -5.34
CA ARG A 309 21.69 8.77 -6.58
C ARG A 309 20.25 9.21 -6.83
N VAL A 310 20.02 9.91 -7.93
CA VAL A 310 18.69 10.37 -8.35
C VAL A 310 17.96 9.24 -9.08
N PHE A 311 16.69 9.04 -8.75
CA PHE A 311 15.82 8.05 -9.40
C PHE A 311 14.44 8.63 -9.68
N SER A 312 13.78 8.15 -10.73
CA SER A 312 12.45 8.62 -11.13
C SER A 312 11.35 8.18 -10.16
N LEU A 313 10.43 9.12 -9.86
CA LEU A 313 9.17 8.91 -9.16
C LEU A 313 7.94 9.06 -10.08
N ALA A 314 8.16 9.28 -11.38
CA ALA A 314 7.09 9.31 -12.37
C ALA A 314 6.44 7.93 -12.55
N GLY A 315 5.18 7.92 -13.00
CA GLY A 315 4.46 6.69 -13.35
C GLY A 315 4.87 6.19 -14.74
N GLY A 316 4.84 4.88 -14.94
CA GLY A 316 5.17 4.28 -16.23
C GLY A 316 5.63 2.84 -16.13
N LEU A 317 5.70 2.17 -17.28
CA LEU A 317 6.15 0.79 -17.38
C LEU A 317 7.66 0.79 -17.66
N GLY A 318 8.46 0.12 -16.83
CA GLY A 318 9.90 -0.03 -17.07
C GLY A 318 10.77 0.13 -15.83
N ALA A 319 12.08 0.19 -16.01
CA ALA A 319 13.05 0.15 -14.91
C ALA A 319 13.20 1.49 -14.15
N ASN A 320 12.77 2.62 -14.72
CA ASN A 320 12.94 3.95 -14.15
C ASN A 320 11.60 4.63 -13.87
N PHE A 321 10.70 3.94 -13.17
CA PHE A 321 9.37 4.45 -12.79
C PHE A 321 9.00 4.02 -11.37
N ASN A 322 7.83 4.45 -10.89
CA ASN A 322 7.40 4.32 -9.50
C ASN A 322 5.91 3.98 -9.35
N HIS A 323 5.60 2.88 -8.67
CA HIS A 323 4.28 2.47 -8.17
C HIS A 323 4.00 2.88 -6.73
N ALA A 324 5.04 3.25 -5.96
CA ALA A 324 4.87 3.64 -4.57
C ALA A 324 3.93 4.84 -4.47
N LYS A 325 3.16 4.87 -3.38
CA LYS A 325 2.14 5.88 -3.09
C LYS A 325 2.34 6.39 -1.68
N ILE A 326 3.33 7.26 -1.57
CA ILE A 326 3.77 7.82 -0.30
C ILE A 326 3.71 9.34 -0.35
N GLY A 327 3.49 9.97 0.79
CA GLY A 327 3.56 11.41 0.89
C GLY A 327 3.96 11.87 2.28
N VAL A 328 4.36 13.12 2.36
CA VAL A 328 4.66 13.81 3.62
C VAL A 328 3.91 15.13 3.64
N SER A 329 3.53 15.58 4.82
CA SER A 329 3.10 16.97 4.97
C SER A 329 4.29 17.90 4.79
N THR A 330 4.06 19.05 4.15
CA THR A 330 5.06 20.12 4.00
C THR A 330 5.08 21.07 5.20
N THR A 331 4.08 20.97 6.07
CA THR A 331 3.95 21.80 7.27
C THR A 331 4.64 21.15 8.48
N ARG A 332 5.65 21.82 9.03
CA ARG A 332 6.48 21.29 10.14
C ARG A 332 5.73 21.03 11.44
N THR A 333 4.64 21.76 11.71
CA THR A 333 3.86 21.62 12.95
C THR A 333 2.94 20.41 12.96
N GLN A 334 2.71 19.79 11.80
CA GLN A 334 1.89 18.60 11.64
C GLN A 334 2.62 17.59 10.73
N PRO A 335 3.69 16.94 11.21
CA PRO A 335 4.62 16.17 10.38
C PRO A 335 4.08 14.78 10.05
N TYR A 336 3.03 14.74 9.22
CA TYR A 336 2.42 13.51 8.76
C TYR A 336 3.26 12.83 7.69
N VAL A 337 3.26 11.51 7.74
CA VAL A 337 3.68 10.61 6.67
C VAL A 337 2.46 9.83 6.25
N ILE A 338 2.20 9.71 4.95
CA ILE A 338 1.02 9.12 4.35
C ILE A 338 1.43 7.96 3.44
N PHE A 339 0.72 6.85 3.55
CA PHE A 339 0.81 5.69 2.67
C PHE A 339 -0.58 5.41 2.08
N GLY A 340 -0.67 5.17 0.78
CA GLY A 340 -1.95 5.10 0.09
C GLY A 340 -2.07 3.97 -0.93
N ASP A 341 -3.32 3.62 -1.24
CA ASP A 341 -3.67 2.71 -2.33
C ASP A 341 -3.75 3.43 -3.69
N GLU A 342 -4.21 4.69 -3.69
CA GLU A 342 -4.53 5.42 -4.91
C GLU A 342 -3.44 6.43 -5.30
N ASN A 343 -3.15 6.46 -6.61
CA ASN A 343 -2.19 7.39 -7.19
C ASN A 343 -2.82 8.75 -7.52
N GLN A 344 -2.00 9.69 -7.99
CA GLN A 344 -2.45 11.02 -8.40
C GLN A 344 -2.85 11.05 -9.89
N GLN A 345 -3.77 10.15 -10.27
CA GLN A 345 -4.38 10.14 -11.60
C GLN A 345 -5.88 10.41 -11.51
N GLY A 346 -6.40 11.27 -12.37
CA GLY A 346 -7.81 11.64 -12.34
C GLY A 346 -8.09 13.01 -12.95
N THR A 347 -8.95 13.79 -12.31
CA THR A 347 -9.38 15.09 -12.83
C THR A 347 -9.69 16.05 -11.69
N LEU A 348 -9.12 17.26 -11.71
CA LEU A 348 -9.46 18.33 -10.76
C LEU A 348 -10.74 19.07 -11.17
N VAL A 349 -10.91 19.31 -12.47
CA VAL A 349 -12.00 20.12 -13.03
C VAL A 349 -12.74 19.35 -14.11
N LYS A 350 -14.06 19.23 -13.96
CA LYS A 350 -14.90 18.60 -14.99
C LYS A 350 -14.75 19.34 -16.32
N SER A 351 -14.43 18.60 -17.38
CA SER A 351 -14.27 19.13 -18.73
C SER A 351 -14.84 18.14 -19.76
N ALA A 352 -14.80 18.50 -21.04
CA ALA A 352 -15.15 17.56 -22.11
C ALA A 352 -14.21 16.33 -22.15
N ALA A 353 -12.96 16.50 -21.69
CA ALA A 353 -11.94 15.46 -21.70
C ALA A 353 -11.87 14.63 -20.39
N GLY A 354 -12.49 15.10 -19.30
CA GLY A 354 -12.40 14.47 -17.98
C GLY A 354 -13.67 14.64 -17.15
N LYS A 355 -14.22 13.53 -16.68
CA LYS A 355 -15.32 13.49 -15.71
C LYS A 355 -14.77 13.35 -14.30
N CYS A 356 -15.56 13.68 -13.30
CA CYS A 356 -15.13 13.60 -11.91
C CYS A 356 -14.92 12.17 -11.41
N ASP A 357 -15.46 11.15 -12.07
CA ASP A 357 -15.21 9.73 -11.79
C ASP A 357 -14.02 9.15 -12.57
N SER A 358 -13.25 9.98 -13.28
CA SER A 358 -12.11 9.53 -14.09
C SER A 358 -10.96 8.97 -13.26
N SER A 359 -10.41 7.83 -13.69
CA SER A 359 -9.26 7.17 -13.06
C SER A 359 -9.45 6.96 -11.55
N GLN A 360 -8.53 7.41 -10.70
CA GLN A 360 -8.62 7.15 -9.26
C GLN A 360 -9.74 7.94 -8.57
N ASN A 361 -10.22 9.04 -9.18
CA ASN A 361 -11.31 9.77 -8.56
C ASN A 361 -12.56 8.88 -8.38
N GLY A 362 -12.86 7.99 -9.34
CA GLY A 362 -14.00 7.07 -9.29
C GLY A 362 -13.67 5.67 -8.74
N ARG A 363 -12.55 5.51 -8.04
CA ARG A 363 -12.14 4.24 -7.42
C ARG A 363 -12.15 4.37 -5.90
N GLY A 364 -12.12 3.23 -5.22
CA GLY A 364 -11.91 3.19 -3.77
C GLY A 364 -10.45 2.93 -3.40
N GLY A 365 -10.07 3.33 -2.19
CA GLY A 365 -8.73 3.11 -1.67
C GLY A 365 -8.63 3.41 -0.18
N MET A 366 -7.58 2.89 0.44
CA MET A 366 -7.24 3.13 1.83
C MET A 366 -5.94 3.93 1.95
N PHE A 367 -5.90 4.76 2.98
CA PHE A 367 -4.75 5.57 3.36
C PHE A 367 -4.46 5.43 4.85
N TYR A 368 -3.18 5.42 5.18
CA TYR A 368 -2.67 5.37 6.54
C TYR A 368 -1.73 6.56 6.74
N ALA A 369 -1.98 7.36 7.78
CA ALA A 369 -1.15 8.52 8.10
C ALA A 369 -0.68 8.53 9.55
N ILE A 370 0.62 8.75 9.78
CA ILE A 370 1.20 8.86 11.13
C ILE A 370 1.92 10.20 11.28
N SER A 371 1.74 10.85 12.43
CA SER A 371 2.53 12.03 12.78
C SER A 371 3.88 11.59 13.36
N SER A 372 4.95 11.79 12.61
CA SER A 372 6.31 11.44 13.00
C SER A 372 7.29 12.43 12.38
N PRO A 373 7.85 13.39 13.16
CA PRO A 373 8.84 14.34 12.65
C PRO A 373 10.06 13.66 12.00
N GLN A 374 10.52 12.55 12.59
CA GLN A 374 11.69 11.81 12.12
C GLN A 374 11.41 11.13 10.78
N LEU A 375 10.27 10.44 10.66
CA LEU A 375 9.92 9.74 9.43
C LEU A 375 9.51 10.71 8.33
N ASN A 376 8.79 11.78 8.67
CA ASN A 376 8.46 12.87 7.75
C ASN A 376 9.71 13.50 7.16
N GLY A 377 10.71 13.84 7.98
CA GLY A 377 11.98 14.37 7.48
C GLY A 377 12.72 13.36 6.61
N SER A 378 12.75 12.08 6.99
CA SER A 378 13.48 11.06 6.26
C SER A 378 12.85 10.71 4.90
N ILE A 379 11.54 10.52 4.85
CA ILE A 379 10.81 10.31 3.58
C ILE A 379 10.77 11.60 2.77
N GLY A 380 10.63 12.76 3.40
CA GLY A 380 10.71 14.06 2.74
C GLY A 380 12.02 14.22 1.96
N ASN A 381 13.14 13.84 2.56
CA ASN A 381 14.45 13.82 1.88
C ASN A 381 14.50 12.81 0.73
N LEU A 382 13.94 11.60 0.91
CA LEU A 382 13.87 10.59 -0.15
C LEU A 382 13.15 11.12 -1.40
N ILE A 383 12.08 11.89 -1.22
CA ILE A 383 11.25 12.42 -2.31
C ILE A 383 11.49 13.90 -2.61
N ALA A 384 12.59 14.50 -2.14
CA ALA A 384 12.84 15.95 -2.23
C ALA A 384 13.20 16.48 -3.64
N GLY A 385 13.26 15.61 -4.66
CA GLY A 385 13.73 15.97 -6.00
C GLY A 385 12.73 16.80 -6.82
N ASP A 386 12.77 16.61 -8.13
CA ASP A 386 11.94 17.36 -9.08
C ASP A 386 10.44 17.27 -8.76
N THR A 387 9.69 18.29 -9.18
CA THR A 387 8.26 18.45 -8.92
C THR A 387 7.53 18.67 -10.24
N ALA A 388 6.37 18.04 -10.42
CA ALA A 388 5.51 18.28 -11.57
C ALA A 388 5.03 19.74 -11.60
N SER A 389 4.81 20.28 -12.79
CA SER A 389 4.26 21.63 -12.96
C SER A 389 2.90 21.77 -12.27
N SER A 390 2.59 22.98 -11.80
CA SER A 390 1.25 23.27 -11.29
C SER A 390 0.27 23.48 -12.43
N GLY A 391 -0.95 22.97 -12.28
CA GLY A 391 -2.06 23.28 -13.18
C GLY A 391 -2.78 24.54 -12.72
N ASN A 392 -3.01 25.47 -13.65
CA ASN A 392 -3.91 26.60 -13.43
C ASN A 392 -5.32 26.27 -13.89
#